data_AF-A0A5M5E4M8-F1
#
_entry.id   AF-A0A5M5E4M8-F1
#
_cell.length_a   1.000
_cell.length_b   1.000
_cell.length_c   1.000
_cell.angle_alpha   90.00
_cell.angle_beta   90.00
_cell.angle_gamma   90.00
#
_symmetry.space_group_name_H-M   'P 1'
#
loop_
_entity.id
_entity.type
_entity.pdbx_description
1 polymer ?
#
loop_
_entity_poly.entity_id
_entity_poly.type
_entity_poly.pdbx_seq_one_letter_code
_entity_poly.pdbx_strand_id
1 'polypeptide(L)'
;MKLPEVIIIDGKECLDILCCKILIWEANSDVIEINDPDENKCLVIRECESIEINDTYKKLINSASVRFPRGTVIKRTITSENIEKEGATTVYTERLIDGTVVEKRKGYSTAQPIDFKVGQRIRIYLGYYKDRGKVFKNATERLQAMEKEAFVKNVPDFDGYIVKCSVSTPIEIKCENLASGLKRKNVVKLGPMTVTVNDLLKEGGKYDLLKGTGLKLHPKTAERDINIGKIQLTEDLTVADVLTEWNKYGLYSFIRKDTDGTPYVMVGHTYLSGNVASSILNTDGSSDTPQIQFDYHVAQDNLTLMNCDPRYLAVSAEGFKFEGNKQIKYNVTVRLNPEWTGQNDTEHKKFQILNETKLSKKSLKLGAIPKSKTKDRVNLSAYNVIPYVSSKIGISEDELIKEAEAFFEGYNRNGVEGSITIFGDLHRTNLGMRHLESGMKVVLLDKREPEKQGWYLIEEINTKFGVNGFRQTLKLPYCIAKPEKE
;
A
#
# COMPACT_ATOMS: atom_id res chain seq x y z
N MET A 1 -9.25 -4.86 -25.96
CA MET A 1 -9.50 -3.49 -25.43
C MET A 1 -8.51 -2.56 -26.11
N LYS A 2 -8.95 -1.53 -26.85
CA LYS A 2 -8.04 -0.66 -27.63
C LYS A 2 -7.32 0.34 -26.72
N LEU A 3 -6.03 0.56 -26.97
CA LEU A 3 -5.21 1.55 -26.26
C LEU A 3 -5.57 2.97 -26.73
N PRO A 4 -5.69 3.96 -25.83
CA PRO A 4 -5.94 5.35 -26.22
C PRO A 4 -4.67 6.02 -26.78
N GLU A 5 -4.87 7.01 -27.67
CA GLU A 5 -3.81 7.74 -28.38
C GLU A 5 -3.01 8.70 -27.48
N VAL A 6 -1.73 8.89 -27.83
CA VAL A 6 -0.71 9.63 -27.07
C VAL A 6 -1.03 11.13 -26.98
N ILE A 7 -1.05 11.69 -25.77
CA ILE A 7 -1.11 13.13 -25.53
C ILE A 7 0.32 13.70 -25.56
N ILE A 8 0.61 14.56 -26.54
CA ILE A 8 1.84 15.36 -26.60
C ILE A 8 1.58 16.69 -25.89
N ILE A 9 2.37 17.04 -24.88
CA ILE A 9 2.28 18.34 -24.17
C ILE A 9 3.34 19.28 -24.75
N ASP A 10 2.87 20.43 -25.23
CA ASP A 10 3.62 21.47 -25.93
C ASP A 10 4.70 22.15 -25.04
N GLY A 11 5.87 22.40 -25.63
CA GLY A 11 7.09 22.82 -24.95
C GLY A 11 7.16 24.33 -24.72
N LYS A 12 6.95 24.77 -23.48
CA LYS A 12 7.53 26.01 -22.96
C LYS A 12 8.47 25.65 -21.83
N GLU A 13 9.68 26.20 -21.84
CA GLU A 13 10.68 26.02 -20.77
C GLU A 13 10.05 26.36 -19.42
N CYS A 14 9.72 25.33 -18.62
CA CYS A 14 9.23 25.47 -17.26
C CYS A 14 10.32 25.03 -16.29
N LEU A 15 10.54 25.82 -15.24
CA LEU A 15 11.35 25.39 -14.11
C LEU A 15 10.44 24.59 -13.16
N ASP A 16 10.68 23.30 -13.05
CA ASP A 16 9.96 22.45 -12.10
C ASP A 16 10.63 22.53 -10.73
N ILE A 17 9.98 23.19 -9.77
CA ILE A 17 10.45 23.36 -8.39
C ILE A 17 9.87 22.27 -7.52
N LEU A 18 10.74 21.51 -6.86
CA LEU A 18 10.33 20.50 -5.91
C LEU A 18 9.71 21.13 -4.66
N CYS A 19 8.50 20.71 -4.29
CA CYS A 19 7.72 21.29 -3.20
C CYS A 19 7.28 20.21 -2.21
N CYS A 20 7.43 20.50 -0.91
CA CYS A 20 6.80 19.71 0.14
C CYS A 20 6.04 20.62 1.12
N LYS A 21 4.99 20.07 1.72
CA LYS A 21 4.28 20.68 2.85
C LYS A 21 4.02 19.59 3.88
N ILE A 22 4.59 19.76 5.08
CA ILE A 22 4.42 18.86 6.21
C ILE A 22 3.62 19.60 7.27
N LEU A 23 2.50 19.03 7.70
CA LEU A 23 1.64 19.56 8.75
C LEU A 23 1.70 18.63 9.95
N ILE A 24 1.97 19.14 11.14
CA ILE A 24 2.00 18.36 12.38
C ILE A 24 1.14 19.05 13.44
N TRP A 25 0.25 18.30 14.07
CA TRP A 25 -0.67 18.85 15.07
C TRP A 25 -1.09 17.82 16.12
N GLU A 26 -1.71 18.29 17.19
CA GLU A 26 -2.23 17.41 18.24
C GLU A 26 -3.47 16.65 17.74
N ALA A 27 -3.53 15.35 18.01
CA ALA A 27 -4.67 14.53 17.63
C ALA A 27 -5.91 14.87 18.47
N ASN A 28 -7.08 15.02 17.83
CA ASN A 28 -8.38 15.01 18.50
C ASN A 28 -8.85 13.56 18.70
N SER A 29 -9.53 13.25 19.81
CA SER A 29 -9.54 11.88 20.33
C SER A 29 -10.41 10.86 19.57
N ASP A 30 -11.37 11.26 18.72
CA ASP A 30 -12.33 10.28 18.16
C ASP A 30 -12.70 10.48 16.69
N VAL A 31 -12.17 11.51 16.02
CA VAL A 31 -12.49 11.83 14.63
C VAL A 31 -11.21 11.99 13.81
N ILE A 32 -11.15 11.30 12.67
CA ILE A 32 -10.12 11.55 11.67
C ILE A 32 -10.58 12.74 10.82
N GLU A 33 -10.06 13.92 11.14
CA GLU A 33 -10.30 15.14 10.37
C GLU A 33 -9.71 14.98 8.96
N ILE A 34 -10.48 15.26 7.91
CA ILE A 34 -10.03 15.17 6.50
C ILE A 34 -9.45 16.51 6.02
N ASN A 35 -9.98 17.62 6.51
CA ASN A 35 -9.47 18.95 6.18
C ASN A 35 -8.12 19.21 6.86
N ASP A 36 -7.27 19.99 6.20
CA ASP A 36 -6.05 20.48 6.83
C ASP A 36 -6.37 21.32 8.09
N PRO A 37 -5.58 21.19 9.17
CA PRO A 37 -5.73 22.03 10.34
C PRO A 37 -5.46 23.50 9.99
N ASP A 38 -6.03 24.41 10.78
CA ASP A 38 -5.67 25.83 10.72
C ASP A 38 -4.15 25.98 10.89
N GLU A 39 -3.50 26.79 10.04
CA GLU A 39 -2.04 27.04 10.12
C GLU A 39 -1.62 27.58 11.49
N ASN A 40 -2.52 28.21 12.24
CA ASN A 40 -2.24 28.68 13.60
C ASN A 40 -2.38 27.60 14.67
N LYS A 41 -2.76 26.37 14.32
CA LYS A 41 -2.92 25.24 15.26
C LYS A 41 -2.04 24.04 14.90
N CYS A 42 -1.15 24.20 13.93
CA CYS A 42 -0.23 23.16 13.49
C CYS A 42 1.16 23.73 13.21
N LEU A 43 2.16 22.87 13.29
CA LEU A 43 3.48 23.14 12.74
C LEU A 43 3.41 22.95 11.22
N VAL A 44 3.79 23.98 10.48
CA VAL A 44 3.86 23.95 9.02
C VAL A 44 5.32 24.02 8.60
N ILE A 45 5.81 22.96 7.97
CA ILE A 45 7.19 22.82 7.51
C ILE A 45 7.18 22.61 6.00
N ARG A 46 8.01 23.36 5.27
CA ARG A 46 8.08 23.33 3.79
C ARG A 46 9.46 22.94 3.26
N GLU A 47 10.27 22.33 4.11
CA GLU A 47 11.61 21.86 3.81
C GLU A 47 11.85 20.48 4.43
N CYS A 48 12.70 19.69 3.78
CA CYS A 48 13.17 18.41 4.30
C CYS A 48 14.53 18.07 3.69
N GLU A 49 15.32 17.29 4.39
CA GLU A 49 16.52 16.66 3.84
C GLU A 49 16.11 15.42 3.04
N SER A 50 15.27 14.59 3.65
CA SER A 50 14.71 13.40 3.02
C SER A 50 13.37 13.00 3.63
N ILE A 51 12.48 12.48 2.80
CA ILE A 51 11.23 11.84 3.15
C ILE A 51 11.21 10.48 2.46
N GLU A 52 10.84 9.43 3.19
CA GLU A 52 10.63 8.09 2.65
C GLU A 52 9.28 7.56 3.12
N ILE A 53 8.39 7.20 2.19
CA ILE A 53 7.07 6.62 2.47
C ILE A 53 7.04 5.21 1.87
N ASN A 54 6.70 4.23 2.70
CA ASN A 54 6.53 2.84 2.29
C ASN A 54 5.05 2.48 2.36
N ASP A 55 4.43 2.28 1.20
CA ASP A 55 3.03 1.94 1.05
C ASP A 55 2.87 0.56 0.39
N THR A 56 2.18 -0.36 1.05
CA THR A 56 1.82 -1.66 0.48
C THR A 56 0.42 -2.07 0.91
N TYR A 57 -0.35 -2.65 0.00
CA TYR A 57 -1.67 -3.18 0.33
C TYR A 57 -1.58 -4.45 1.17
N LYS A 58 -0.40 -5.12 1.23
CA LYS A 58 -0.19 -6.35 1.99
C LYS A 58 -0.12 -6.11 3.51
N LYS A 59 0.01 -4.85 3.93
CA LYS A 59 0.09 -4.46 5.35
C LYS A 59 -0.99 -3.43 5.66
N LEU A 60 -1.54 -3.56 6.86
CA LEU A 60 -2.50 -2.59 7.39
C LEU A 60 -1.82 -1.27 7.74
N ILE A 61 -0.67 -1.36 8.41
CA ILE A 61 0.08 -0.21 8.90
C ILE A 61 1.30 0.01 8.00
N ASN A 62 1.20 1.05 7.18
CA ASN A 62 2.26 1.57 6.33
C ASN A 62 3.07 2.64 7.08
N SER A 63 4.27 2.96 6.60
CA SER A 63 5.23 3.80 7.35
C SER A 63 5.74 4.96 6.53
N ALA A 64 6.11 6.04 7.22
CA ALA A 64 6.87 7.13 6.65
C ALA A 64 8.01 7.55 7.59
N SER A 65 9.05 8.14 7.03
CA SER A 65 10.10 8.81 7.77
C SER A 65 10.37 10.17 7.15
N VAL A 66 10.64 11.16 8.01
CA VAL A 66 11.01 12.51 7.60
C VAL A 66 12.26 12.90 8.37
N ARG A 67 13.27 13.36 7.65
CA ARG A 67 14.50 13.91 8.20
C ARG A 67 14.61 15.37 7.80
N PHE A 68 14.82 16.23 8.79
CA PHE A 68 14.91 17.67 8.62
C PHE A 68 16.37 18.14 8.58
N PRO A 69 16.70 19.15 7.76
CA PRO A 69 18.00 19.81 7.81
C PRO A 69 18.32 20.39 9.19
N ARG A 70 19.60 20.60 9.47
CA ARG A 70 19.99 21.39 10.64
C ARG A 70 19.53 22.83 10.42
N GLY A 71 18.88 23.41 11.43
CA GLY A 71 18.36 24.78 11.36
C GLY A 71 16.95 24.91 10.80
N THR A 72 16.22 23.81 10.58
CA THR A 72 14.83 23.86 10.10
C THR A 72 14.00 24.85 10.88
N VAL A 73 13.25 25.71 10.18
CA VAL A 73 12.46 26.76 10.79
C VAL A 73 11.00 26.32 10.86
N ILE A 74 10.42 26.35 12.05
CA ILE A 74 9.01 26.07 12.29
C ILE A 74 8.24 27.36 12.57
N LYS A 75 7.02 27.45 12.02
CA LYS A 75 6.03 28.46 12.40
C LYS A 75 5.28 27.95 13.64
N ARG A 76 5.24 28.74 14.72
CA ARG A 76 4.52 28.44 15.96
C ARG A 76 3.27 29.31 16.08
N THR A 77 2.25 28.77 16.75
CA THR A 77 1.10 29.56 17.21
C THR A 77 1.58 30.68 18.12
N ILE A 78 1.21 31.92 17.80
CA ILE A 78 1.54 33.08 18.62
C ILE A 78 0.57 33.10 19.81
N THR A 79 1.05 32.71 20.99
CA THR A 79 0.37 32.89 22.28
C THR A 79 1.09 33.98 23.09
N SER A 80 0.41 34.59 24.07
CA SER A 80 1.02 35.59 24.96
C SER A 80 2.27 35.04 25.67
N GLU A 81 2.23 33.77 26.10
CA GLU A 81 3.37 33.07 26.71
C GLU A 81 4.54 32.82 25.74
N ASN A 82 4.26 32.51 24.46
CA ASN A 82 5.31 32.30 23.46
C ASN A 82 6.00 33.62 23.08
N ILE A 83 5.28 34.75 23.09
CA ILE A 83 5.86 36.08 22.87
C ILE A 83 6.82 36.44 24.01
N GLU A 84 6.45 36.15 25.26
CA GLU A 84 7.28 36.44 26.44
C GLU A 84 8.53 35.55 26.53
N LYS A 85 8.43 34.27 26.12
CA LYS A 85 9.57 33.33 26.14
C LYS A 85 10.55 33.49 24.98
N GLU A 86 10.10 33.90 23.79
CA GLU A 86 10.93 33.90 22.56
C GLU A 86 11.29 35.31 22.04
N GLY A 87 10.69 36.37 22.58
CA GLY A 87 11.26 37.73 22.56
C GLY A 87 11.56 38.36 21.19
N ALA A 88 10.86 38.01 20.10
CA ALA A 88 11.08 38.62 18.79
C ALA A 88 9.86 39.43 18.33
N THR A 89 9.89 40.75 18.51
CA THR A 89 8.94 41.72 17.92
C THR A 89 9.37 42.19 16.52
N THR A 90 10.63 41.94 16.12
CA THR A 90 11.24 42.36 14.85
C THR A 90 12.14 41.25 14.27
N VAL A 91 12.37 41.27 12.95
CA VAL A 91 13.23 40.30 12.24
C VAL A 91 14.70 40.61 12.53
N TYR A 92 15.47 39.62 13.01
CA TYR A 92 16.93 39.75 13.15
C TYR A 92 17.65 38.42 12.92
N THR A 93 18.93 38.50 12.56
CA THR A 93 19.78 37.34 12.28
C THR A 93 20.69 37.07 13.47
N GLU A 94 20.68 35.85 13.99
CA GLU A 94 21.56 35.41 15.08
C GLU A 94 22.42 34.23 14.61
N ARG A 95 23.70 34.23 14.98
CA ARG A 95 24.59 33.09 14.75
C ARG A 95 24.65 32.26 16.03
N LEU A 96 24.11 31.05 15.99
CA LEU A 96 24.14 30.12 17.11
C LEU A 96 25.58 29.65 17.40
N ILE A 97 25.80 29.14 18.61
CA ILE A 97 27.10 28.63 19.10
C ILE A 97 27.64 27.50 18.20
N ASP A 98 26.76 26.76 17.54
CA ASP A 98 27.10 25.70 16.59
C ASP A 98 27.44 26.22 15.17
N GLY A 99 27.47 27.54 14.97
CA GLY A 99 27.81 28.19 13.71
C GLY A 99 26.64 28.42 12.75
N THR A 100 25.44 27.93 13.07
CA THR A 100 24.21 28.08 12.26
C THR A 100 23.73 29.53 12.28
N VAL A 101 23.41 30.09 11.11
CA VAL A 101 22.81 31.43 10.99
C VAL A 101 21.29 31.27 10.93
N VAL A 102 20.57 31.85 11.89
CA VAL A 102 19.12 31.75 11.99
C VAL A 102 18.50 33.14 11.86
N GLU A 103 17.56 33.31 10.92
CA GLU A 103 16.70 34.48 10.85
C GLU A 103 15.49 34.28 11.77
N LYS A 104 15.47 34.98 12.91
CA LYS A 104 14.34 34.94 13.84
C LYS A 104 13.28 35.94 13.39
N ARG A 105 12.05 35.45 13.18
CA ARG A 105 10.86 36.25 12.89
C ARG A 105 9.82 36.01 13.98
N LYS A 106 8.93 36.98 14.23
CA LYS A 106 7.83 36.81 15.19
C LYS A 106 6.98 35.57 14.83
N GLY A 107 6.87 34.62 15.75
CA GLY A 107 6.14 33.36 15.56
C GLY A 107 6.92 32.27 14.80
N TYR A 108 8.24 32.41 14.64
CA TYR A 108 9.11 31.40 14.02
C TYR A 108 10.30 31.09 14.92
N SER A 109 10.69 29.82 14.99
CA SER A 109 11.87 29.38 15.72
C SER A 109 12.54 28.18 15.04
N THR A 110 13.80 27.91 15.41
CA THR A 110 14.48 26.70 14.96
C THR A 110 13.87 25.48 15.63
N ALA A 111 13.49 24.50 14.82
CA ALA A 111 12.92 23.24 15.26
C ALA A 111 13.86 22.53 16.25
N GLN A 112 13.30 22.11 17.38
CA GLN A 112 13.99 21.33 18.40
C GLN A 112 13.32 19.95 18.53
N PRO A 113 14.06 18.91 18.96
CA PRO A 113 13.49 17.59 19.23
C PRO A 113 12.19 17.61 20.07
N ILE A 114 12.10 18.51 21.04
CA ILE A 114 10.94 18.63 21.95
C ILE A 114 9.65 19.14 21.27
N ASP A 115 9.77 19.72 20.08
CA ASP A 115 8.63 20.23 19.32
C ASP A 115 7.81 19.10 18.67
N PHE A 116 8.41 17.92 18.54
CA PHE A 116 7.81 16.74 17.95
C PHE A 116 7.53 15.70 19.04
N LYS A 117 6.30 15.21 19.11
CA LYS A 117 5.86 14.27 20.13
C LYS A 117 5.24 13.03 19.50
N VAL A 118 5.51 11.89 20.12
CA VAL A 118 4.82 10.64 19.79
C VAL A 118 3.32 10.82 20.04
N GLY A 119 2.50 10.40 19.08
CA GLY A 119 1.04 10.53 19.11
C GLY A 119 0.49 11.71 18.31
N GLN A 120 1.32 12.70 17.93
CA GLN A 120 0.90 13.80 17.07
C GLN A 120 0.49 13.30 15.68
N ARG A 121 -0.49 13.99 15.08
CA ARG A 121 -0.90 13.79 13.70
C ARG A 121 0.12 14.39 12.76
N ILE A 122 0.31 13.76 11.61
CA ILE A 122 1.17 14.26 10.54
C ILE A 122 0.51 14.07 9.18
N ARG A 123 0.65 15.09 8.33
CA ARG A 123 0.40 15.00 6.89
C ARG A 123 1.61 15.42 6.10
N ILE A 124 1.86 14.71 5.02
CA ILE A 124 2.94 15.00 4.08
C ILE A 124 2.32 15.17 2.70
N TYR A 125 2.58 16.32 2.10
CA TYR A 125 2.26 16.64 0.71
C TYR A 125 3.55 16.83 -0.06
N LEU A 126 3.66 16.18 -1.22
CA LEU A 126 4.81 16.18 -2.11
C LEU A 126 4.35 16.59 -3.50
N GLY A 127 5.22 17.25 -4.27
CA GLY A 127 4.89 17.57 -5.65
C GLY A 127 5.90 18.49 -6.32
N TYR A 128 5.55 18.92 -7.53
CA TYR A 128 6.30 19.92 -8.28
C TYR A 128 5.42 21.13 -8.55
N TYR A 129 6.00 22.31 -8.37
CA TYR A 129 5.48 23.54 -8.89
C TYR A 129 6.13 23.82 -10.25
N LYS A 130 5.34 23.89 -11.32
CA LYS A 130 5.86 24.20 -12.66
C LYS A 130 5.82 25.70 -12.87
N ASP A 131 6.95 26.37 -12.69
CA ASP A 131 7.03 27.82 -12.91
C ASP A 131 6.94 28.11 -14.41
N ARG A 132 5.90 28.86 -14.79
CA ARG A 132 5.66 29.31 -16.17
C ARG A 132 5.98 30.79 -16.35
N GLY A 133 6.85 31.34 -15.51
CA GLY A 133 7.24 32.74 -15.52
C GLY A 133 6.17 33.67 -14.97
N LYS A 134 5.31 33.18 -14.06
CA LYS A 134 4.23 34.00 -13.49
C LYS A 134 4.80 34.97 -12.47
N VAL A 135 4.56 36.27 -12.68
CA VAL A 135 4.90 37.31 -11.69
C VAL A 135 3.76 37.41 -10.67
N PHE A 136 4.11 37.33 -9.38
CA PHE A 136 3.17 37.43 -8.27
C PHE A 136 3.29 38.79 -7.60
N LYS A 137 2.18 39.32 -7.06
CA LYS A 137 2.17 40.63 -6.40
C LYS A 137 2.92 40.62 -5.06
N ASN A 138 2.92 39.48 -4.38
CA ASN A 138 3.59 39.28 -3.10
C ASN A 138 3.89 37.79 -2.84
N ALA A 139 4.66 37.53 -1.78
CA ALA A 139 5.08 36.17 -1.40
C ALA A 139 3.89 35.25 -1.03
N THR A 140 2.82 35.81 -0.45
CA THR A 140 1.62 35.04 -0.07
C THR A 140 0.88 34.52 -1.30
N GLU A 141 0.68 35.36 -2.31
CA GLU A 141 0.04 34.97 -3.57
C GLU A 141 0.88 33.90 -4.30
N ARG A 142 2.20 34.08 -4.31
CA ARG A 142 3.13 33.07 -4.83
C ARG A 142 2.96 31.74 -4.12
N LEU A 143 3.00 31.74 -2.79
CA LEU A 143 2.87 30.52 -1.99
C LEU A 143 1.53 29.81 -2.25
N GLN A 144 0.41 30.54 -2.26
CA GLN A 144 -0.90 29.98 -2.53
C GLN A 144 -1.00 29.36 -3.93
N ALA A 145 -0.41 30.01 -4.94
CA ALA A 145 -0.37 29.47 -6.29
C ALA A 145 0.51 28.22 -6.37
N MET A 146 1.68 28.24 -5.71
CA MET A 146 2.57 27.09 -5.62
C MET A 146 1.88 25.91 -4.97
N GLU A 147 1.25 26.09 -3.80
CA GLU A 147 0.55 25.00 -3.12
C GLU A 147 -0.64 24.46 -3.92
N LYS A 148 -1.37 25.33 -4.62
CA LYS A 148 -2.51 24.92 -5.47
C LYS A 148 -2.06 24.11 -6.68
N GLU A 149 -0.91 24.43 -7.26
CA GLU A 149 -0.37 23.70 -8.42
C GLU A 149 0.42 22.47 -8.01
N ALA A 150 1.12 22.49 -6.87
CA ALA A 150 1.98 21.41 -6.40
C ALA A 150 1.26 20.35 -5.55
N PHE A 151 0.13 20.67 -4.90
CA PHE A 151 -0.56 19.74 -4.02
C PHE A 151 -2.05 19.63 -4.35
N VAL A 152 -2.60 18.43 -4.21
CA VAL A 152 -4.05 18.25 -4.19
C VAL A 152 -4.58 18.50 -2.79
N LYS A 153 -5.52 19.45 -2.71
CA LYS A 153 -6.13 19.86 -1.46
C LYS A 153 -6.76 18.65 -0.75
N ASN A 154 -6.44 18.49 0.54
CA ASN A 154 -6.94 17.42 1.42
C ASN A 154 -6.57 15.99 0.99
N VAL A 155 -5.67 15.81 0.02
CA VAL A 155 -5.20 14.48 -0.41
C VAL A 155 -3.68 14.42 -0.21
N PRO A 156 -3.21 14.21 1.02
CA PRO A 156 -1.78 14.09 1.30
C PRO A 156 -1.22 12.76 0.81
N ASP A 157 0.04 12.73 0.38
CA ASP A 157 0.81 11.50 0.09
C ASP A 157 0.88 10.57 1.29
N PHE A 158 0.98 11.14 2.50
CA PHE A 158 0.96 10.39 3.74
C PHE A 158 0.10 11.08 4.79
N ASP A 159 -0.74 10.29 5.46
CA ASP A 159 -1.55 10.73 6.59
C ASP A 159 -1.43 9.71 7.72
N GLY A 160 -1.02 10.15 8.90
CA GLY A 160 -0.73 9.24 10.00
C GLY A 160 -0.38 9.90 11.33
N TYR A 161 0.35 9.16 12.15
CA TYR A 161 0.78 9.55 13.47
C TYR A 161 2.29 9.42 13.62
N ILE A 162 2.92 10.34 14.35
CA ILE A 162 4.31 10.21 14.76
C ILE A 162 4.40 9.11 15.82
N VAL A 163 5.23 8.10 15.57
CA VAL A 163 5.45 6.98 16.50
C VAL A 163 6.83 6.99 17.14
N LYS A 164 7.80 7.65 16.52
CA LYS A 164 9.14 7.89 17.08
C LYS A 164 9.67 9.23 16.59
N CYS A 165 10.43 9.91 17.44
CA CYS A 165 11.14 11.15 17.10
C CYS A 165 12.56 11.09 17.68
N SER A 166 13.52 11.70 16.97
CA SER A 166 14.89 11.86 17.45
C SER A 166 14.92 12.68 18.74
N VAL A 167 15.89 12.37 19.62
CA VAL A 167 16.20 13.14 20.83
C VAL A 167 17.33 14.16 20.62
N SER A 168 17.89 14.22 19.40
CA SER A 168 18.98 15.11 19.00
C SER A 168 18.81 15.54 17.54
N THR A 169 19.64 16.50 17.10
CA THR A 169 19.66 16.96 15.71
C THR A 169 20.70 16.17 14.87
N PRO A 170 20.44 15.91 13.58
CA PRO A 170 19.28 16.30 12.80
C PRO A 170 18.00 15.56 13.23
N ILE A 171 16.87 16.27 13.19
CA ILE A 171 15.60 15.73 13.66
C ILE A 171 15.09 14.72 12.63
N GLU A 172 14.80 13.51 13.08
CA GLU A 172 14.16 12.47 12.31
C GLU A 172 12.87 12.06 13.02
N ILE A 173 11.79 11.94 12.28
CA ILE A 173 10.51 11.44 12.78
C ILE A 173 10.12 10.20 11.98
N LYS A 174 9.64 9.17 12.67
CA LYS A 174 9.07 7.97 12.08
C LYS A 174 7.59 7.94 12.37
N CYS A 175 6.84 7.58 11.35
CA CYS A 175 5.41 7.71 11.33
C CYS A 175 4.77 6.40 10.86
N GLU A 176 3.55 6.17 11.33
CA GLU A 176 2.68 5.10 10.87
C GLU A 176 1.39 5.72 10.33
N ASN A 177 0.78 5.09 9.32
CA ASN A 177 -0.47 5.60 8.73
C ASN A 177 -1.65 5.60 9.72
N LEU A 178 -2.81 6.06 9.28
CA LEU A 178 -4.03 6.14 10.08
C LEU A 178 -4.45 4.83 10.79
N ALA A 179 -4.11 3.66 10.22
CA ALA A 179 -4.43 2.39 10.85
C ALA A 179 -3.68 2.16 12.17
N SER A 180 -2.66 2.96 12.50
CA SER A 180 -2.01 2.94 13.81
C SER A 180 -2.99 3.15 14.97
N GLY A 181 -4.07 3.94 14.74
CA GLY A 181 -5.13 4.15 15.72
C GLY A 181 -5.88 2.87 16.11
N LEU A 182 -5.92 1.86 15.23
CA LEU A 182 -6.57 0.57 15.48
C LEU A 182 -5.83 -0.28 16.52
N LYS A 183 -4.56 0.02 16.81
CA LYS A 183 -3.80 -0.61 17.91
C LYS A 183 -4.27 -0.18 19.30
N ARG A 184 -5.05 0.90 19.39
CA ARG A 184 -5.57 1.44 20.66
C ARG A 184 -6.98 0.96 20.98
N LYS A 185 -7.59 0.16 20.10
CA LYS A 185 -8.95 -0.37 20.28
C LYS A 185 -8.91 -1.88 20.40
N ASN A 186 -9.31 -2.38 21.56
CA ASN A 186 -9.52 -3.81 21.77
C ASN A 186 -10.81 -4.28 21.08
N VAL A 187 -10.83 -5.55 20.68
CA VAL A 187 -12.04 -6.19 20.17
C VAL A 187 -12.90 -6.73 21.30
N VAL A 188 -14.19 -6.94 21.00
CA VAL A 188 -15.12 -7.62 21.91
C VAL A 188 -14.86 -9.12 21.86
N LYS A 189 -14.99 -9.81 23.00
CA LYS A 189 -14.91 -11.27 23.05
C LYS A 189 -15.99 -11.89 22.17
N LEU A 190 -15.58 -12.67 21.18
CA LEU A 190 -16.49 -13.44 20.34
C LEU A 190 -16.13 -14.92 20.44
N GLY A 191 -17.11 -15.74 20.80
CA GLY A 191 -16.98 -17.20 20.74
C GLY A 191 -16.78 -17.69 19.30
N PRO A 192 -16.42 -18.97 19.10
CA PRO A 192 -16.20 -19.53 17.78
C PRO A 192 -17.43 -19.39 16.89
N MET A 193 -17.31 -18.63 15.80
CA MET A 193 -18.44 -18.36 14.91
C MET A 193 -18.00 -18.05 13.48
N THR A 194 -18.87 -18.32 12.51
CA THR A 194 -18.68 -17.90 11.12
C THR A 194 -19.16 -16.47 10.94
N VAL A 195 -18.35 -15.61 10.32
CA VAL A 195 -18.66 -14.19 10.09
C VAL A 195 -18.17 -13.71 8.74
N THR A 196 -18.77 -12.63 8.25
CA THR A 196 -18.27 -11.88 7.10
C THR A 196 -17.53 -10.61 7.53
N VAL A 197 -16.80 -9.99 6.60
CA VAL A 197 -16.18 -8.67 6.81
C VAL A 197 -17.22 -7.63 7.22
N ASN A 198 -18.43 -7.72 6.66
CA ASN A 198 -19.53 -6.82 6.97
C ASN A 198 -20.05 -6.99 8.39
N ASP A 199 -20.16 -8.22 8.90
CA ASP A 199 -20.57 -8.46 10.29
C ASP A 199 -19.65 -7.73 11.28
N LEU A 200 -18.34 -7.71 10.98
CA LEU A 200 -17.31 -7.18 11.85
C LEU A 200 -17.06 -5.67 11.68
N LEU A 201 -17.00 -5.16 10.45
CA LEU A 201 -16.47 -3.82 10.17
C LEU A 201 -17.51 -2.82 9.68
N LYS A 202 -18.72 -3.25 9.30
CA LYS A 202 -19.75 -2.34 8.79
C LYS A 202 -20.27 -1.43 9.91
N GLU A 203 -20.36 -0.14 9.61
CA GLU A 203 -20.91 0.87 10.52
C GLU A 203 -22.36 0.54 10.88
N GLY A 204 -22.68 0.53 12.18
CA GLY A 204 -23.99 0.10 12.68
C GLY A 204 -24.31 -1.38 12.44
N GLY A 205 -23.30 -2.17 12.03
CA GLY A 205 -23.40 -3.61 11.84
C GLY A 205 -23.40 -4.39 13.16
N LYS A 206 -23.31 -5.72 13.05
CA LYS A 206 -23.46 -6.64 14.18
C LYS A 206 -22.42 -6.43 15.30
N TYR A 207 -21.16 -6.18 14.92
CA TYR A 207 -20.06 -6.01 15.88
C TYR A 207 -19.39 -4.64 15.80
N ASP A 208 -19.44 -3.97 14.64
CA ASP A 208 -18.95 -2.61 14.42
C ASP A 208 -17.60 -2.32 15.09
N LEU A 209 -16.60 -3.16 14.78
CA LEU A 209 -15.27 -3.09 15.37
C LEU A 209 -14.54 -1.80 15.01
N LEU A 210 -15.01 -1.02 14.02
CA LEU A 210 -14.44 0.28 13.67
C LEU A 210 -15.06 1.46 14.44
N LYS A 211 -16.19 1.27 15.16
CA LYS A 211 -16.86 2.33 15.93
C LYS A 211 -15.91 3.11 16.84
N GLY A 212 -15.90 4.45 16.76
CA GLY A 212 -15.04 5.28 17.61
C GLY A 212 -13.56 5.26 17.25
N THR A 213 -13.16 4.64 16.14
CA THR A 213 -11.78 4.75 15.61
C THR A 213 -11.62 5.91 14.63
N GLY A 214 -12.72 6.53 14.19
CA GLY A 214 -12.77 7.50 13.11
C GLY A 214 -12.64 6.89 11.70
N LEU A 215 -12.36 5.59 11.57
CA LEU A 215 -12.29 4.87 10.30
C LEU A 215 -13.61 4.16 9.97
N LYS A 216 -13.87 3.98 8.68
CA LYS A 216 -15.03 3.26 8.14
C LYS A 216 -14.60 2.17 7.16
N LEU A 217 -15.45 1.17 6.97
CA LEU A 217 -15.25 0.16 5.93
C LEU A 217 -15.44 0.77 4.54
N HIS A 218 -14.55 0.45 3.60
CA HIS A 218 -14.65 0.95 2.23
C HIS A 218 -15.94 0.45 1.55
N PRO A 219 -16.72 1.32 0.84
CA PRO A 219 -17.99 0.93 0.22
C PRO A 219 -17.90 -0.30 -0.70
N LYS A 220 -16.89 -0.35 -1.57
CA LYS A 220 -16.66 -1.52 -2.45
C LYS A 220 -16.33 -2.81 -1.72
N THR A 221 -15.72 -2.74 -0.54
CA THR A 221 -15.54 -3.94 0.29
C THR A 221 -16.89 -4.35 0.87
N ALA A 222 -17.72 -3.39 1.28
CA ALA A 222 -19.04 -3.66 1.84
C ALA A 222 -20.00 -4.33 0.84
N GLU A 223 -19.86 -4.04 -0.45
CA GLU A 223 -20.65 -4.66 -1.53
C GLU A 223 -20.36 -6.17 -1.74
N ARG A 224 -19.18 -6.66 -1.31
CA ARG A 224 -18.65 -7.98 -1.70
C ARG A 224 -18.98 -9.14 -0.76
N ASP A 225 -19.69 -8.86 0.34
CA ASP A 225 -20.01 -9.81 1.43
C ASP A 225 -18.97 -10.92 1.65
N ILE A 226 -17.74 -10.49 1.95
CA ILE A 226 -16.57 -11.38 2.00
C ILE A 226 -16.65 -12.23 3.27
N ASN A 227 -16.76 -13.55 3.11
CA ASN A 227 -16.73 -14.49 4.23
C ASN A 227 -15.28 -14.67 4.73
N ILE A 228 -15.07 -14.59 6.05
CA ILE A 228 -13.75 -14.77 6.70
C ILE A 228 -13.62 -16.20 7.27
N GLY A 229 -14.75 -16.86 7.49
CA GLY A 229 -14.81 -18.21 8.06
C GLY A 229 -14.99 -18.19 9.56
N LYS A 230 -14.58 -19.27 10.21
CA LYS A 230 -14.70 -19.40 11.66
C LYS A 230 -13.59 -18.63 12.35
N ILE A 231 -13.97 -17.60 13.08
CA ILE A 231 -13.06 -16.84 13.94
C ILE A 231 -13.42 -17.03 15.41
N GLN A 232 -12.45 -16.75 16.26
CA GLN A 232 -12.64 -16.59 17.69
C GLN A 232 -11.83 -15.37 18.11
N LEU A 233 -12.47 -14.42 18.79
CA LEU A 233 -11.82 -13.20 19.25
C LEU A 233 -11.73 -13.18 20.77
N THR A 234 -10.57 -12.81 21.28
CA THR A 234 -10.30 -12.58 22.70
C THR A 234 -10.14 -11.08 22.96
N GLU A 235 -10.47 -10.63 24.17
CA GLU A 235 -10.45 -9.20 24.54
C GLU A 235 -9.05 -8.59 24.56
N ASP A 236 -8.01 -9.44 24.59
CA ASP A 236 -6.61 -9.03 24.52
C ASP A 236 -6.16 -8.62 23.11
N LEU A 237 -6.95 -8.95 22.07
CA LEU A 237 -6.61 -8.60 20.69
C LEU A 237 -7.09 -7.18 20.37
N THR A 238 -6.27 -6.44 19.64
CA THR A 238 -6.68 -5.16 19.06
C THR A 238 -7.35 -5.37 17.70
N VAL A 239 -8.08 -4.36 17.22
CA VAL A 239 -8.64 -4.38 15.86
C VAL A 239 -7.52 -4.53 14.84
N ALA A 240 -6.35 -3.91 15.06
CA ALA A 240 -5.20 -4.06 14.19
C ALA A 240 -4.67 -5.50 14.15
N ASP A 241 -4.64 -6.21 15.28
CA ASP A 241 -4.19 -7.61 15.36
C ASP A 241 -5.09 -8.53 14.56
N VAL A 242 -6.41 -8.37 14.70
CA VAL A 242 -7.42 -9.17 13.98
C VAL A 242 -7.28 -8.97 12.46
N LEU A 243 -7.21 -7.72 12.00
CA LEU A 243 -7.06 -7.40 10.58
C LEU A 243 -5.71 -7.87 10.00
N THR A 244 -4.65 -7.85 10.81
CA THR A 244 -3.32 -8.34 10.40
C THR A 244 -3.29 -9.87 10.32
N GLU A 245 -4.01 -10.56 11.22
CA GLU A 245 -4.13 -12.01 11.18
C GLU A 245 -4.85 -12.52 9.92
N TRP A 246 -5.75 -11.72 9.34
CA TRP A 246 -6.44 -12.05 8.09
C TRP A 246 -5.48 -12.29 6.91
N ASN A 247 -4.27 -11.73 6.96
CA ASN A 247 -3.23 -11.99 5.97
C ASN A 247 -2.90 -13.48 5.84
N LYS A 248 -2.99 -14.25 6.93
CA LYS A 248 -2.79 -15.71 6.93
C LYS A 248 -3.83 -16.46 6.10
N TYR A 249 -4.99 -15.83 5.87
CA TYR A 249 -6.12 -16.34 5.12
C TYR A 249 -6.17 -15.78 3.69
N GLY A 250 -5.11 -15.10 3.23
CA GLY A 250 -5.09 -14.45 1.90
C GLY A 250 -6.01 -13.23 1.79
N LEU A 251 -6.45 -12.68 2.93
CA LEU A 251 -7.24 -11.47 3.06
C LEU A 251 -6.34 -10.34 3.53
N TYR A 252 -6.15 -9.32 2.71
CA TYR A 252 -5.34 -8.16 3.07
C TYR A 252 -6.24 -6.99 3.47
N SER A 253 -5.83 -6.29 4.52
CA SER A 253 -6.47 -5.07 5.00
C SER A 253 -5.49 -3.91 4.91
N PHE A 254 -5.91 -2.78 4.35
CA PHE A 254 -5.07 -1.58 4.20
C PHE A 254 -5.93 -0.31 4.20
N ILE A 255 -5.29 0.84 4.41
CA ILE A 255 -5.98 2.14 4.35
C ILE A 255 -6.01 2.62 2.89
N ARG A 256 -7.19 3.02 2.43
CA ARG A 256 -7.39 3.61 1.11
C ARG A 256 -8.16 4.92 1.22
N LYS A 257 -7.74 5.94 0.48
CA LYS A 257 -8.43 7.23 0.42
C LYS A 257 -9.36 7.28 -0.80
N ASP A 258 -10.54 7.82 -0.62
CA ASP A 258 -11.44 8.13 -1.73
C ASP A 258 -11.05 9.49 -2.38
N THR A 259 -11.77 9.89 -3.42
CA THR A 259 -11.57 11.11 -4.21
C THR A 259 -11.62 12.41 -3.39
N ASP A 260 -12.38 12.40 -2.30
CA ASP A 260 -12.50 13.51 -1.34
C ASP A 260 -11.41 13.52 -0.26
N GLY A 261 -10.51 12.53 -0.25
CA GLY A 261 -9.48 12.34 0.76
C GLY A 261 -9.95 11.54 1.99
N THR A 262 -11.20 11.09 2.03
CA THR A 262 -11.75 10.31 3.15
C THR A 262 -11.03 8.95 3.25
N PRO A 263 -10.44 8.62 4.40
CA PRO A 263 -9.75 7.35 4.60
C PRO A 263 -10.71 6.23 5.02
N TYR A 264 -10.60 5.10 4.34
CA TYR A 264 -11.35 3.88 4.61
C TYR A 264 -10.42 2.70 4.88
N VAL A 265 -10.89 1.74 5.67
CA VAL A 265 -10.31 0.40 5.74
C VAL A 265 -10.83 -0.39 4.54
N MET A 266 -9.94 -0.75 3.63
CA MET A 266 -10.23 -1.64 2.52
C MET A 266 -9.79 -3.05 2.86
N VAL A 267 -10.66 -4.03 2.58
CA VAL A 267 -10.36 -5.46 2.74
C VAL A 267 -10.67 -6.18 1.44
N GLY A 268 -9.77 -7.06 1.01
CA GLY A 268 -9.96 -7.87 -0.19
C GLY A 268 -9.01 -9.06 -0.24
N HIS A 269 -9.35 -10.04 -1.07
CA HIS A 269 -8.42 -11.15 -1.34
C HIS A 269 -7.24 -10.70 -2.19
N THR A 270 -6.14 -11.43 -2.07
CA THR A 270 -5.02 -11.33 -3.01
C THR A 270 -5.47 -11.47 -4.47
N TYR A 271 -4.72 -10.89 -5.39
CA TYR A 271 -4.90 -11.12 -6.82
C TYR A 271 -4.57 -12.56 -7.24
N LEU A 272 -3.80 -13.28 -6.42
CA LEU A 272 -3.48 -14.71 -6.57
C LEU A 272 -4.58 -15.62 -5.98
N SER A 273 -5.82 -15.15 -5.94
CA SER A 273 -6.94 -15.91 -5.35
C SER A 273 -7.91 -16.39 -6.43
N GLY A 274 -8.60 -17.50 -6.14
CA GLY A 274 -9.58 -18.10 -7.04
C GLY A 274 -10.80 -17.22 -7.32
N ASN A 275 -11.18 -16.35 -6.38
CA ASN A 275 -12.30 -15.43 -6.55
C ASN A 275 -11.82 -14.04 -6.98
N VAL A 276 -11.83 -13.84 -8.29
CA VAL A 276 -11.50 -12.54 -8.89
C VAL A 276 -12.43 -11.44 -8.40
N ALA A 277 -13.71 -11.72 -8.11
CA ALA A 277 -14.70 -10.71 -7.72
C ALA A 277 -14.40 -10.05 -6.37
N SER A 278 -13.92 -10.82 -5.38
CA SER A 278 -13.52 -10.29 -4.07
C SER A 278 -12.05 -9.85 -3.99
N SER A 279 -11.31 -9.97 -5.09
CA SER A 279 -9.91 -9.56 -5.17
C SER A 279 -9.72 -8.04 -5.06
N ILE A 280 -8.58 -7.64 -4.50
CA ILE A 280 -8.07 -6.27 -4.57
C ILE A 280 -7.92 -5.78 -6.02
N LEU A 281 -7.85 -6.66 -7.04
CA LEU A 281 -7.82 -6.22 -8.44
C LEU A 281 -9.07 -5.45 -8.87
N ASN A 282 -10.23 -5.76 -8.30
CA ASN A 282 -11.51 -5.22 -8.78
C ASN A 282 -11.95 -3.97 -7.99
N THR A 283 -11.06 -3.41 -7.19
CA THR A 283 -11.36 -2.23 -6.35
C THR A 283 -11.40 -0.93 -7.14
N ASP A 284 -10.89 -0.93 -8.36
CA ASP A 284 -10.73 0.26 -9.18
C ASP A 284 -11.76 0.18 -10.29
N GLY A 285 -12.81 0.98 -10.15
CA GLY A 285 -13.83 1.18 -11.17
C GLY A 285 -13.60 2.47 -11.95
N SER A 286 -12.42 3.09 -11.78
CA SER A 286 -12.05 4.24 -12.61
C SER A 286 -11.83 3.73 -14.02
N SER A 287 -12.50 4.36 -14.98
CA SER A 287 -12.26 4.15 -16.40
C SER A 287 -10.85 4.56 -16.84
N ASP A 288 -10.13 5.28 -15.99
CA ASP A 288 -8.79 5.80 -16.24
C ASP A 288 -7.77 4.98 -15.42
N THR A 289 -7.13 4.02 -16.08
CA THR A 289 -6.01 3.26 -15.50
C THR A 289 -4.71 3.99 -15.82
N PRO A 290 -3.92 4.43 -14.81
CA PRO A 290 -2.67 5.15 -15.04
C PRO A 290 -1.77 4.47 -16.08
N GLN A 291 -1.26 5.25 -17.02
CA GLN A 291 -0.33 4.78 -18.05
C GLN A 291 1.10 5.20 -17.71
N ILE A 292 2.00 4.22 -17.67
CA ILE A 292 3.44 4.43 -17.48
C ILE A 292 4.13 4.14 -18.80
N GLN A 293 4.40 5.20 -19.55
CA GLN A 293 5.29 5.16 -20.71
C GLN A 293 6.75 4.97 -20.27
N PHE A 294 7.38 3.87 -20.67
CA PHE A 294 8.76 3.53 -20.30
C PHE A 294 9.75 4.59 -20.71
N ASP A 295 9.69 5.02 -21.98
CA ASP A 295 10.64 5.97 -22.56
C ASP A 295 10.61 7.36 -21.90
N TYR A 296 9.53 7.71 -21.18
CA TYR A 296 9.33 9.05 -20.66
C TYR A 296 9.24 9.11 -19.13
N HIS A 297 8.62 8.12 -18.49
CA HIS A 297 8.34 8.16 -17.06
C HIS A 297 9.27 7.30 -16.20
N VAL A 298 9.90 6.27 -16.78
CA VAL A 298 10.76 5.34 -16.04
C VAL A 298 12.16 5.91 -15.95
N ALA A 299 12.59 6.23 -14.73
CA ALA A 299 13.93 6.70 -14.42
C ALA A 299 14.93 5.54 -14.22
N GLN A 300 14.46 4.39 -13.74
CA GLN A 300 15.27 3.19 -13.61
C GLN A 300 14.40 1.95 -13.82
N ASP A 301 14.87 1.05 -14.67
CA ASP A 301 14.24 -0.24 -14.94
C ASP A 301 15.01 -1.36 -14.23
N ASN A 302 14.35 -2.01 -13.28
CA ASN A 302 14.83 -3.23 -12.63
C ASN A 302 13.84 -4.38 -12.85
N LEU A 303 13.07 -4.35 -13.93
CA LEU A 303 12.24 -5.47 -14.31
C LEU A 303 13.08 -6.57 -14.94
N THR A 304 12.76 -7.78 -14.55
CA THR A 304 13.33 -8.98 -15.14
C THR A 304 12.27 -9.64 -16.01
N LEU A 305 12.63 -9.84 -17.27
CA LEU A 305 11.85 -10.62 -18.23
C LEU A 305 12.28 -12.07 -18.09
N MET A 306 11.48 -12.86 -17.38
CA MET A 306 11.76 -14.28 -17.15
C MET A 306 10.77 -15.12 -17.96
N ASN A 307 11.28 -15.93 -18.87
CA ASN A 307 10.50 -17.00 -19.49
C ASN A 307 10.69 -18.26 -18.65
N CYS A 308 9.66 -18.63 -17.88
CA CYS A 308 9.69 -19.85 -17.09
C CYS A 308 9.23 -21.04 -17.92
N ASP A 309 10.09 -22.04 -18.11
CA ASP A 309 9.69 -23.33 -18.65
C ASP A 309 8.64 -23.96 -17.71
N PRO A 310 7.45 -24.34 -18.21
CA PRO A 310 6.41 -24.99 -17.42
C PRO A 310 6.89 -26.19 -16.61
N ARG A 311 7.95 -26.88 -17.05
CA ARG A 311 8.56 -28.02 -16.34
C ARG A 311 9.16 -27.64 -14.99
N TYR A 312 9.60 -26.39 -14.82
CA TYR A 312 10.18 -25.87 -13.58
C TYR A 312 9.22 -24.93 -12.83
N LEU A 313 7.95 -24.88 -13.24
CA LEU A 313 6.90 -24.15 -12.53
C LEU A 313 6.25 -25.05 -11.46
N ALA A 314 5.95 -24.47 -10.31
CA ALA A 314 5.13 -25.11 -9.29
C ALA A 314 4.14 -24.10 -8.69
N VAL A 315 2.91 -24.53 -8.43
CA VAL A 315 1.90 -23.73 -7.75
C VAL A 315 1.73 -24.26 -6.33
N SER A 316 2.06 -23.44 -5.34
CA SER A 316 1.83 -23.74 -3.93
C SER A 316 0.46 -23.21 -3.53
N ALA A 317 -0.53 -24.10 -3.52
CA ALA A 317 -1.91 -23.77 -3.19
C ALA A 317 -2.20 -23.96 -1.69
N GLU A 318 -2.90 -22.99 -1.12
CA GLU A 318 -3.35 -22.99 0.26
C GLU A 318 -4.87 -22.77 0.31
N GLY A 319 -5.56 -23.52 1.16
CA GLY A 319 -7.00 -23.38 1.37
C GLY A 319 -7.41 -23.82 2.78
N PHE A 320 -8.66 -23.53 3.15
CA PHE A 320 -9.19 -23.90 4.46
C PHE A 320 -10.30 -24.93 4.31
N LYS A 321 -10.09 -26.11 4.90
CA LYS A 321 -11.09 -27.18 4.98
C LYS A 321 -11.70 -27.25 6.38
N PHE A 322 -12.86 -27.89 6.49
CA PHE A 322 -13.44 -28.23 7.79
C PHE A 322 -13.17 -29.69 8.14
N GLU A 323 -12.63 -29.93 9.34
CA GLU A 323 -12.66 -31.26 9.97
C GLU A 323 -13.58 -31.20 11.19
N GLY A 324 -14.81 -31.68 11.01
CA GLY A 324 -15.90 -31.47 11.96
C GLY A 324 -16.17 -29.97 12.15
N ASN A 325 -16.04 -29.48 13.38
CA ASN A 325 -16.27 -28.06 13.68
C ASN A 325 -15.03 -27.16 13.52
N LYS A 326 -13.84 -27.72 13.26
CA LYS A 326 -12.58 -26.97 13.20
C LYS A 326 -12.23 -26.61 11.76
N GLN A 327 -11.86 -25.35 11.55
CA GLN A 327 -11.25 -24.89 10.30
C GLN A 327 -9.75 -25.21 10.34
N ILE A 328 -9.26 -25.92 9.33
CA ILE A 328 -7.86 -26.37 9.26
C ILE A 328 -7.28 -25.90 7.93
N LYS A 329 -6.07 -25.35 7.97
CA LYS A 329 -5.32 -24.99 6.78
C LYS A 329 -4.80 -26.24 6.09
N TYR A 330 -5.06 -26.35 4.79
CA TYR A 330 -4.58 -27.40 3.93
C TYR A 330 -3.73 -26.78 2.82
N ASN A 331 -2.48 -27.23 2.73
CA ASN A 331 -1.52 -26.79 1.74
C ASN A 331 -1.13 -27.95 0.84
N VAL A 332 -1.02 -27.68 -0.45
CA VAL A 332 -0.61 -28.64 -1.47
C VAL A 332 0.18 -27.94 -2.57
N THR A 333 1.17 -28.61 -3.15
CA THR A 333 1.91 -28.07 -4.30
C THR A 333 1.61 -28.89 -5.55
N VAL A 334 1.29 -28.21 -6.64
CA VAL A 334 1.05 -28.81 -7.95
C VAL A 334 2.18 -28.42 -8.89
N ARG A 335 2.75 -29.39 -9.61
CA ARG A 335 3.70 -29.15 -10.70
C ARG A 335 3.37 -30.02 -11.90
N LEU A 336 3.90 -29.68 -13.07
CA LEU A 336 3.84 -30.58 -14.22
C LEU A 336 4.55 -31.89 -13.91
N ASN A 337 3.93 -33.02 -14.26
CA ASN A 337 4.55 -34.32 -14.10
C ASN A 337 5.71 -34.47 -15.11
N PRO A 338 6.95 -34.73 -14.68
CA PRO A 338 8.09 -34.89 -15.58
C PRO A 338 7.93 -36.04 -16.59
N GLU A 339 7.15 -37.07 -16.24
CA GLU A 339 6.90 -38.24 -17.09
C GLU A 339 5.75 -38.02 -18.09
N TRP A 340 4.99 -36.93 -17.94
CA TRP A 340 3.86 -36.66 -18.84
C TRP A 340 4.34 -36.16 -20.20
N THR A 341 4.02 -36.92 -21.25
CA THR A 341 4.51 -36.69 -22.61
C THR A 341 3.57 -35.84 -23.48
N GLY A 342 2.41 -35.44 -22.94
CA GLY A 342 1.48 -34.54 -23.62
C GLY A 342 0.05 -35.08 -23.66
N GLN A 343 -0.77 -34.48 -24.52
CA GLN A 343 -2.21 -34.73 -24.54
C GLN A 343 -2.62 -36.16 -24.94
N ASN A 344 -1.70 -36.92 -25.56
CA ASN A 344 -1.89 -38.31 -25.94
C ASN A 344 -1.40 -39.32 -24.88
N ASP A 345 -0.83 -38.83 -23.77
CA ASP A 345 -0.36 -39.68 -22.67
C ASP A 345 -1.55 -40.15 -21.82
N THR A 346 -1.83 -41.45 -21.85
CA THR A 346 -2.91 -42.08 -21.08
C THR A 346 -2.38 -42.77 -19.81
N GLU A 347 -1.07 -42.92 -19.67
CA GLU A 347 -0.44 -43.62 -18.55
C GLU A 347 -0.16 -42.66 -17.40
N HIS A 348 0.26 -41.43 -17.70
CA HIS A 348 0.68 -40.45 -16.70
C HIS A 348 -0.33 -39.32 -16.56
N LYS A 349 -0.66 -38.97 -15.30
CA LYS A 349 -1.41 -37.74 -15.03
C LYS A 349 -0.55 -36.53 -15.39
N LYS A 350 -1.17 -35.51 -15.99
CA LYS A 350 -0.53 -34.24 -16.37
C LYS A 350 0.17 -33.55 -15.20
N PHE A 351 -0.48 -33.55 -14.04
CA PHE A 351 0.02 -32.88 -12.84
C PHE A 351 0.44 -33.88 -11.76
N GLN A 352 1.52 -33.55 -11.07
CA GLN A 352 1.98 -34.23 -9.88
C GLN A 352 1.70 -33.40 -8.64
N ILE A 353 1.14 -34.05 -7.63
CA ILE A 353 0.89 -33.47 -6.31
C ILE A 353 2.10 -33.73 -5.41
N LEU A 354 2.60 -32.66 -4.79
CA LEU A 354 3.75 -32.65 -3.90
C LEU A 354 3.43 -31.89 -2.61
N ASN A 355 4.26 -32.10 -1.58
CA ASN A 355 4.30 -31.30 -0.35
C ASN A 355 2.93 -31.09 0.32
N GLU A 356 2.04 -32.06 0.17
CA GLU A 356 0.72 -32.05 0.79
C GLU A 356 0.84 -32.03 2.31
N THR A 357 -0.02 -31.25 2.95
CA THR A 357 -0.13 -31.23 4.41
C THR A 357 -0.58 -32.61 4.89
N LYS A 358 0.31 -33.32 5.60
CA LYS A 358 0.03 -34.70 6.03
C LYS A 358 -1.22 -34.76 6.91
N LEU A 359 -2.08 -35.74 6.60
CA LEU A 359 -3.28 -36.04 7.37
C LEU A 359 -2.93 -36.42 8.82
N SER A 360 -3.76 -35.97 9.76
CA SER A 360 -3.61 -36.34 11.17
C SER A 360 -3.81 -37.85 11.36
N LYS A 361 -3.22 -38.44 12.42
CA LYS A 361 -3.48 -39.85 12.80
C LYS A 361 -4.98 -40.16 12.96
N LYS A 362 -5.78 -39.16 13.34
CA LYS A 362 -7.24 -39.29 13.47
C LYS A 362 -7.91 -39.34 12.10
N SER A 363 -7.51 -38.50 11.17
CA SER A 363 -8.05 -38.46 9.80
C SER A 363 -7.72 -39.75 9.04
N LEU A 364 -6.51 -40.30 9.22
CA LEU A 364 -6.11 -41.60 8.67
C LEU A 364 -6.98 -42.76 9.20
N LYS A 365 -7.29 -42.77 10.51
CA LYS A 365 -8.20 -43.77 11.12
C LYS A 365 -9.64 -43.67 10.61
N LEU A 366 -10.05 -42.49 10.13
CA LEU A 366 -11.36 -42.23 9.53
C LEU A 366 -11.38 -42.54 8.01
N GLY A 367 -10.31 -43.12 7.46
CA GLY A 367 -10.25 -43.57 6.07
C GLY A 367 -9.72 -42.54 5.07
N ALA A 368 -9.24 -41.37 5.52
CA ALA A 368 -8.61 -40.41 4.62
C ALA A 368 -7.22 -40.90 4.19
N ILE A 369 -6.87 -40.74 2.91
CA ILE A 369 -5.61 -41.22 2.31
C ILE A 369 -4.84 -40.01 1.78
N PRO A 370 -3.53 -39.84 2.09
CA PRO A 370 -2.71 -38.79 1.51
C PRO A 370 -2.65 -38.93 -0.01
N LYS A 371 -2.81 -37.83 -0.75
CA LYS A 371 -2.81 -37.81 -2.21
C LYS A 371 -1.40 -37.70 -2.79
N SER A 372 -0.48 -37.07 -2.06
CA SER A 372 0.95 -37.07 -2.35
C SER A 372 1.53 -38.47 -2.20
N LYS A 373 2.17 -38.98 -3.26
CA LYS A 373 2.86 -40.28 -3.24
C LYS A 373 4.14 -40.25 -2.39
N THR A 374 4.78 -39.08 -2.26
CA THR A 374 6.06 -38.94 -1.54
C THR A 374 5.85 -38.74 -0.03
N LYS A 375 6.62 -39.49 0.76
CA LYS A 375 6.64 -39.37 2.23
C LYS A 375 7.45 -38.16 2.71
N ASP A 376 8.48 -37.76 1.96
CA ASP A 376 9.34 -36.64 2.31
C ASP A 376 8.90 -35.35 1.62
N ARG A 377 9.21 -34.23 2.26
CA ARG A 377 8.99 -32.90 1.69
C ARG A 377 10.01 -32.69 0.56
N VAL A 378 9.51 -32.50 -0.65
CA VAL A 378 10.30 -32.20 -1.83
C VAL A 378 10.84 -30.77 -1.73
N ASN A 379 12.15 -30.62 -1.88
CA ASN A 379 12.77 -29.31 -1.99
C ASN A 379 12.48 -28.72 -3.37
N LEU A 380 11.90 -27.51 -3.39
CA LEU A 380 11.50 -26.79 -4.60
C LEU A 380 12.33 -25.53 -4.84
N SER A 381 13.52 -25.41 -4.23
CA SER A 381 14.39 -24.24 -4.40
C SER A 381 14.84 -23.99 -5.84
N ALA A 382 14.83 -25.02 -6.69
CA ALA A 382 15.14 -24.93 -8.11
C ALA A 382 13.90 -24.64 -8.99
N TYR A 383 12.71 -24.54 -8.40
CA TYR A 383 11.45 -24.28 -9.11
C TYR A 383 11.01 -22.83 -8.92
N ASN A 384 10.31 -22.27 -9.90
CA ASN A 384 9.55 -21.05 -9.70
C ASN A 384 8.23 -21.39 -9.01
N VAL A 385 8.14 -21.11 -7.71
CA VAL A 385 6.98 -21.47 -6.88
C VAL A 385 6.05 -20.28 -6.73
N ILE A 386 4.86 -20.38 -7.34
CA ILE A 386 3.85 -19.33 -7.28
C ILE A 386 2.84 -19.65 -6.17
N PRO A 387 2.60 -18.75 -5.21
CA PRO A 387 1.59 -18.96 -4.21
C PRO A 387 0.18 -18.76 -4.78
N TYR A 388 -0.74 -19.64 -4.41
CA TYR A 388 -2.16 -19.53 -4.71
C TYR A 388 -2.96 -19.69 -3.41
N VAL A 389 -3.96 -18.86 -3.19
CA VAL A 389 -4.82 -18.96 -2.00
C VAL A 389 -6.28 -19.06 -2.42
N SER A 390 -6.93 -20.17 -2.06
CA SER A 390 -8.36 -20.32 -2.31
C SER A 390 -9.17 -19.40 -1.40
N SER A 391 -10.11 -18.69 -2.00
CA SER A 391 -11.10 -17.87 -1.31
C SER A 391 -12.26 -18.70 -0.73
N LYS A 392 -12.40 -19.97 -1.12
CA LYS A 392 -13.52 -20.81 -0.71
C LYS A 392 -13.27 -21.39 0.68
N ILE A 393 -14.20 -21.13 1.59
CA ILE A 393 -14.14 -21.64 2.97
C ILE A 393 -14.78 -23.02 3.02
N GLY A 394 -14.06 -23.97 3.63
CA GLY A 394 -14.47 -25.37 3.62
C GLY A 394 -14.20 -26.06 2.29
N ILE A 395 -13.24 -25.56 1.50
CA ILE A 395 -12.86 -26.19 0.23
C ILE A 395 -12.38 -27.63 0.46
N SER A 396 -12.84 -28.55 -0.39
CA SER A 396 -12.34 -29.92 -0.34
C SER A 396 -10.93 -30.00 -0.92
N GLU A 397 -10.19 -31.04 -0.55
CA GLU A 397 -8.82 -31.23 -1.02
C GLU A 397 -8.76 -31.37 -2.55
N ASP A 398 -9.75 -32.06 -3.17
CA ASP A 398 -9.84 -32.21 -4.63
C ASP A 398 -10.16 -30.90 -5.34
N GLU A 399 -11.03 -30.07 -4.75
CA GLU A 399 -11.35 -28.76 -5.31
C GLU A 399 -10.14 -27.82 -5.27
N LEU A 400 -9.37 -27.81 -4.18
CA LEU A 400 -8.17 -26.96 -4.08
C LEU A 400 -7.13 -27.38 -5.14
N ILE A 401 -6.96 -28.68 -5.36
CA ILE A 401 -6.06 -29.19 -6.41
C ILE A 401 -6.52 -28.73 -7.79
N LYS A 402 -7.82 -28.85 -8.10
CA LYS A 402 -8.38 -28.38 -9.38
C LYS A 402 -8.20 -26.87 -9.57
N GLU A 403 -8.42 -26.08 -8.53
CA GLU A 403 -8.18 -24.64 -8.54
C GLU A 403 -6.70 -24.32 -8.83
N ALA A 404 -5.78 -25.05 -8.20
CA ALA A 404 -4.34 -24.90 -8.42
C ALA A 404 -3.90 -25.30 -9.84
N GLU A 405 -4.48 -26.39 -10.38
CA GLU A 405 -4.25 -26.84 -11.77
C GLU A 405 -4.75 -25.79 -12.77
N ALA A 406 -5.98 -25.28 -12.58
CA ALA A 406 -6.53 -24.22 -13.42
C ALA A 406 -5.69 -22.93 -13.35
N PHE A 407 -5.23 -22.57 -12.15
CA PHE A 407 -4.34 -21.43 -11.96
C PHE A 407 -2.99 -21.63 -12.65
N PHE A 408 -2.41 -22.83 -12.56
CA PHE A 408 -1.18 -23.18 -13.28
C PHE A 408 -1.35 -23.02 -14.79
N GLU A 409 -2.47 -23.49 -15.35
CA GLU A 409 -2.75 -23.43 -16.78
C GLU A 409 -2.99 -22.00 -17.28
N GLY A 410 -3.67 -21.18 -16.49
CA GLY A 410 -3.92 -19.77 -16.78
C GLY A 410 -2.76 -18.82 -16.46
N TYR A 411 -1.69 -19.31 -15.82
CA TYR A 411 -0.57 -18.47 -15.43
C TYR A 411 0.22 -17.99 -16.65
N ASN A 412 0.42 -16.66 -16.75
CA ASN A 412 1.21 -16.06 -17.81
C ASN A 412 2.71 -16.33 -17.58
N ARG A 413 3.30 -17.12 -18.48
CA ARG A 413 4.66 -17.68 -18.36
C ARG A 413 5.76 -16.66 -18.64
N ASN A 414 5.42 -15.58 -19.34
CA ASN A 414 6.31 -14.45 -19.57
C ASN A 414 6.12 -13.50 -18.38
N GLY A 415 6.75 -13.86 -17.27
CA GLY A 415 6.71 -13.10 -16.04
C GLY A 415 7.61 -11.88 -16.16
N VAL A 416 7.00 -10.71 -16.16
CA VAL A 416 7.69 -9.47 -15.83
C VAL A 416 7.56 -9.31 -14.32
N GLU A 417 8.67 -9.49 -13.61
CA GLU A 417 8.75 -9.30 -12.16
C GLU A 417 9.91 -8.35 -11.85
N GLY A 418 9.70 -7.51 -10.84
CA GLY A 418 10.76 -6.67 -10.30
C GLY A 418 10.21 -5.34 -9.84
N SER A 419 10.98 -4.29 -10.08
CA SER A 419 10.56 -2.93 -9.79
C SER A 419 10.93 -1.97 -10.89
N ILE A 420 10.14 -0.90 -11.01
CA ILE A 420 10.50 0.28 -11.80
C ILE A 420 10.57 1.48 -10.89
N THR A 421 11.51 2.38 -11.14
CA THR A 421 11.54 3.69 -10.49
C THR A 421 11.04 4.72 -11.49
N ILE A 422 10.01 5.47 -11.10
CA ILE A 422 9.42 6.55 -11.88
C ILE A 422 9.62 7.90 -11.21
N PHE A 423 9.38 8.98 -11.95
CA PHE A 423 9.19 10.30 -11.35
C PHE A 423 7.89 10.32 -10.53
N GLY A 424 7.93 10.95 -9.35
CA GLY A 424 6.84 10.83 -8.37
C GLY A 424 5.54 11.57 -8.71
N ASP A 425 5.50 12.36 -9.79
CA ASP A 425 4.36 13.17 -10.24
C ASP A 425 3.60 12.56 -11.43
N LEU A 426 3.85 11.28 -11.72
CA LEU A 426 3.38 10.60 -12.93
C LEU A 426 1.87 10.68 -13.17
N HIS A 427 1.04 10.47 -12.15
CA HIS A 427 -0.40 10.27 -12.39
C HIS A 427 -1.21 11.58 -12.29
N ARG A 428 -1.18 12.33 -13.39
CA ARG A 428 -2.02 13.50 -13.62
C ARG A 428 -3.39 13.05 -14.13
N THR A 429 -4.42 13.03 -13.29
CA THR A 429 -5.80 12.83 -13.75
C THR A 429 -6.46 14.16 -14.10
N ASN A 430 -7.53 14.13 -14.88
CA ASN A 430 -8.40 15.30 -15.13
C ASN A 430 -9.06 15.85 -13.84
N LEU A 431 -8.94 15.13 -12.72
CA LEU A 431 -9.41 15.51 -11.39
C LEU A 431 -8.28 16.09 -10.49
N GLY A 432 -7.06 16.24 -11.00
CA GLY A 432 -5.90 16.72 -10.24
C GLY A 432 -4.77 15.68 -10.16
N MET A 433 -3.66 16.07 -9.53
CA MET A 433 -2.50 15.19 -9.31
C MET A 433 -2.85 14.11 -8.28
N ARG A 434 -2.86 12.84 -8.69
CA ARG A 434 -2.87 11.74 -7.72
C ARG A 434 -1.54 11.04 -7.81
N HIS A 435 -0.90 10.82 -6.68
CA HIS A 435 0.24 9.92 -6.62
C HIS A 435 -0.25 8.49 -6.82
N LEU A 436 0.61 7.62 -7.35
CA LEU A 436 0.28 6.20 -7.39
C LEU A 436 0.27 5.66 -5.96
N GLU A 437 -0.70 4.80 -5.67
CA GLU A 437 -0.90 4.09 -4.41
C GLU A 437 -0.82 2.58 -4.64
N SER A 438 -0.43 1.83 -3.61
CA SER A 438 -0.47 0.37 -3.68
C SER A 438 -1.90 -0.14 -3.88
N GLY A 439 -2.05 -1.24 -4.61
CA GLY A 439 -3.35 -1.81 -4.96
C GLY A 439 -4.01 -1.17 -6.19
N MET A 440 -3.39 -0.14 -6.79
CA MET A 440 -3.81 0.41 -8.07
C MET A 440 -3.34 -0.44 -9.25
N LYS A 441 -4.17 -0.50 -10.30
CA LYS A 441 -3.78 -1.04 -11.60
C LYS A 441 -3.04 0.02 -12.41
N VAL A 442 -2.00 -0.39 -13.13
CA VAL A 442 -1.27 0.47 -14.08
C VAL A 442 -1.05 -0.25 -15.40
N VAL A 443 -0.96 0.52 -16.48
CA VAL A 443 -0.57 0.03 -17.80
C VAL A 443 0.87 0.40 -18.04
N LEU A 444 1.71 -0.59 -18.35
CA LEU A 444 3.07 -0.35 -18.84
C LEU A 444 3.06 -0.28 -20.36
N LEU A 445 3.66 0.77 -20.91
CA LEU A 445 3.82 0.98 -22.34
C LEU A 445 5.30 1.12 -22.67
N ASP A 446 5.86 0.10 -23.32
CA ASP A 446 7.23 0.11 -23.83
C ASP A 446 7.21 -0.25 -25.31
N LYS A 447 7.57 0.69 -26.18
CA LYS A 447 7.60 0.46 -27.64
C LYS A 447 8.83 -0.34 -28.07
N ARG A 448 9.91 -0.27 -27.29
CA ARG A 448 11.19 -0.94 -27.60
C ARG A 448 11.18 -2.38 -27.14
N GLU A 449 10.54 -2.65 -26.01
CA GLU A 449 10.36 -4.00 -25.46
C GLU A 449 8.88 -4.31 -25.22
N PRO A 450 8.14 -4.71 -26.29
CA PRO A 450 6.71 -5.03 -26.20
C PRO A 450 6.39 -6.13 -25.19
N GLU A 451 7.37 -6.95 -24.80
CA GLU A 451 7.16 -7.99 -23.79
C GLU A 451 6.81 -7.45 -22.40
N LYS A 452 7.22 -6.21 -22.09
CA LYS A 452 6.88 -5.49 -20.85
C LYS A 452 5.47 -4.91 -20.89
N GLN A 453 4.86 -4.77 -22.07
CA GLN A 453 3.53 -4.19 -22.20
C GLN A 453 2.46 -5.07 -21.54
N GLY A 454 1.61 -4.44 -20.74
CA GLY A 454 0.54 -5.13 -20.03
C GLY A 454 -0.06 -4.32 -18.89
N TRP A 455 -1.05 -4.93 -18.25
CA TRP A 455 -1.66 -4.45 -17.02
C TRP A 455 -0.98 -5.07 -15.81
N TYR A 456 -0.63 -4.24 -14.84
CA TYR A 456 0.08 -4.64 -13.62
C TYR A 456 -0.67 -4.12 -12.40
N LEU A 457 -0.57 -4.83 -11.29
CA LEU A 457 -0.99 -4.35 -9.98
C LEU A 457 0.23 -3.84 -9.25
N ILE A 458 0.13 -2.65 -8.65
CA ILE A 458 1.20 -2.17 -7.78
C ILE A 458 1.11 -2.88 -6.43
N GLU A 459 2.12 -3.66 -6.08
CA GLU A 459 2.21 -4.36 -4.78
C GLU A 459 2.64 -3.43 -3.64
N GLU A 460 3.68 -2.66 -3.93
CA GLU A 460 4.37 -1.84 -2.97
C GLU A 460 4.94 -0.63 -3.69
N ILE A 461 4.91 0.51 -3.00
CA ILE A 461 5.49 1.76 -3.43
C ILE A 461 6.44 2.23 -2.34
N ASN A 462 7.69 2.45 -2.73
CA ASN A 462 8.65 3.19 -1.93
C ASN A 462 8.83 4.58 -2.56
N THR A 463 8.24 5.58 -1.92
CA THR A 463 8.33 6.98 -2.34
C THR A 463 9.52 7.62 -1.63
N LYS A 464 10.45 8.20 -2.39
CA LYS A 464 11.58 8.98 -1.87
C LYS A 464 11.50 10.41 -2.37
N PHE A 465 11.67 11.36 -1.46
CA PHE A 465 11.64 12.78 -1.75
C PHE A 465 12.75 13.49 -0.96
N GLY A 466 13.44 14.46 -1.54
CA GLY A 466 14.43 15.29 -0.84
C GLY A 466 15.50 15.81 -1.78
N VAL A 467 16.74 15.89 -1.28
CA VAL A 467 17.89 16.41 -2.05
C VAL A 467 18.17 15.65 -3.35
N ASN A 468 17.75 14.38 -3.44
CA ASN A 468 17.90 13.54 -4.62
C ASN A 468 16.67 13.58 -5.56
N GLY A 469 15.78 14.55 -5.37
CA GLY A 469 14.54 14.69 -6.14
C GLY A 469 13.40 13.83 -5.59
N PHE A 470 12.36 13.65 -6.41
CA PHE A 470 11.15 12.91 -6.06
C PHE A 470 10.92 11.72 -7.00
N ARG A 471 10.92 10.52 -6.42
CA ARG A 471 10.83 9.24 -7.11
C ARG A 471 9.87 8.30 -6.40
N GLN A 472 9.22 7.44 -7.17
CA GLN A 472 8.47 6.30 -6.65
C GLN A 472 9.04 5.02 -7.23
N THR A 473 9.43 4.09 -6.38
CA THR A 473 9.82 2.74 -6.77
C THR A 473 8.61 1.84 -6.64
N LEU A 474 8.07 1.38 -7.76
CA LEU A 474 6.89 0.51 -7.82
C LEU A 474 7.35 -0.94 -7.93
N LYS A 475 6.97 -1.76 -6.96
CA LYS A 475 7.13 -3.21 -7.04
C LYS A 475 5.98 -3.81 -7.82
N LEU A 476 6.31 -4.45 -8.94
CA LEU A 476 5.35 -5.05 -9.86
C LEU A 476 5.58 -6.56 -9.83
N PRO A 477 4.69 -7.34 -9.19
CA PRO A 477 4.95 -8.76 -8.96
C PRO A 477 4.64 -9.64 -10.18
N TYR A 478 3.64 -9.29 -11.00
CA TYR A 478 3.34 -10.01 -12.25
C TYR A 478 2.49 -9.17 -13.21
N CYS A 479 2.56 -9.50 -14.50
CA CYS A 479 1.67 -8.99 -15.52
C CYS A 479 0.30 -9.71 -15.43
N ILE A 480 -0.75 -8.98 -15.07
CA ILE A 480 -2.13 -9.47 -14.92
C ILE A 480 -2.69 -9.93 -16.28
N ALA A 481 -2.51 -9.09 -17.30
CA ALA A 481 -3.01 -9.33 -18.64
C ALA A 481 -2.13 -8.59 -19.65
N LYS A 482 -2.07 -9.10 -20.88
CA LYS A 482 -1.44 -8.41 -22.01
C LYS A 482 -2.50 -7.91 -22.97
N PRO A 483 -2.29 -6.77 -23.65
CA PRO A 483 -3.16 -6.38 -24.75
C PRO A 483 -3.17 -7.49 -25.81
N GLU A 484 -4.32 -7.71 -26.46
CA GLU A 484 -4.39 -8.61 -27.61
C GLU A 484 -3.37 -8.14 -28.63
N LYS A 485 -2.51 -9.05 -29.11
CA LYS A 485 -1.59 -8.75 -30.21
C LYS A 485 -2.46 -8.47 -31.44
N GLU A 486 -2.45 -7.23 -31.92
CA GLU A 486 -2.94 -6.92 -33.28
C GLU A 486 -2.03 -7.53 -34.33
#